data_AF-A0A087UU00-F1
#
_entry.id   AF-A0A087UU00-F1
#
_cell.length_a   1.000
_cell.length_b   1.000
_cell.length_c   1.000
_cell.angle_alpha   90.00
_cell.angle_beta   90.00
_cell.angle_gamma   90.00
#
_symmetry.space_group_name_H-M   'P 1'
#
loop_
_entity.id
_entity.type
_entity.pdbx_description
1 polymer ?
#
loop_
_entity_poly.entity_id
_entity_poly.type
_entity_poly.pdbx_seq_one_letter_code
_entity_poly.pdbx_strand_id
1 'polypeptide(L)'
;MLNNAESKKLFAKSVPVTIKDVFTQHSRTCKLFLTVEWAEVTAGICKRELVISLTDENDPFFLHNLHLSEEDFQILKVNQGLLVDFPAFSQKFIDLVELCIAEGNKMQ
;
A
#
# COMPACT_ATOMS: atom_id res chain seq x y z
N MET A 1 19.32 -16.98 -9.53
CA MET A 1 19.93 -15.67 -9.25
C MET A 1 18.79 -14.73 -8.95
N LEU A 2 18.61 -14.33 -7.69
CA LEU A 2 17.56 -13.39 -7.32
C LEU A 2 18.02 -12.02 -7.80
N ASN A 3 17.33 -11.46 -8.79
CA ASN A 3 17.53 -10.07 -9.20
C ASN A 3 17.34 -9.21 -7.96
N ASN A 4 18.42 -8.56 -7.53
CA ASN A 4 18.40 -7.61 -6.43
C ASN A 4 17.80 -6.31 -6.99
N ALA A 5 16.48 -6.30 -7.19
CA ALA A 5 15.74 -5.08 -7.46
C ALA A 5 15.99 -4.13 -6.29
N GLU A 6 16.61 -2.98 -6.55
CA GLU A 6 16.81 -1.97 -5.54
C GLU A 6 15.43 -1.40 -5.18
N SER A 7 15.05 -1.51 -3.90
CA SER A 7 13.76 -1.03 -3.39
C SER A 7 13.99 0.06 -2.35
N LYS A 8 13.33 1.20 -2.52
CA LYS A 8 13.35 2.31 -1.58
C LYS A 8 12.06 2.30 -0.76
N LYS A 9 12.17 1.83 0.48
CA LYS A 9 11.09 1.88 1.47
C LYS A 9 10.75 3.32 1.87
N LEU A 10 9.48 3.67 1.79
CA LEU A 10 8.94 4.98 2.15
C LEU A 10 8.16 4.94 3.45
N PHE A 11 7.50 3.82 3.72
CA PHE A 11 6.64 3.63 4.89
C PHE A 11 6.63 2.17 5.32
N ALA A 12 6.57 1.94 6.63
CA ALA A 12 6.42 0.62 7.23
C ALA A 12 5.88 0.75 8.66
N LYS A 13 4.57 0.55 8.85
CA LYS A 13 3.93 0.62 10.17
C LYS A 13 2.75 -0.34 10.28
N SER A 14 2.42 -0.67 11.52
CA SER A 14 1.15 -1.34 11.85
C SER A 14 -0.01 -0.34 11.75
N VAL A 15 -1.07 -0.72 11.03
CA VAL A 15 -2.25 0.10 10.76
C VAL A 15 -3.52 -0.62 11.25
N PRO A 16 -4.43 0.07 11.97
CA PRO A 16 -5.73 -0.50 12.30
C PRO A 16 -6.61 -0.57 11.05
N VAL A 17 -7.18 -1.75 10.78
CA VAL A 17 -8.05 -1.97 9.63
C VAL A 17 -9.30 -2.75 10.04
N THR A 18 -10.39 -2.50 9.32
CA THR A 18 -11.62 -3.29 9.42
C THR A 18 -11.72 -4.20 8.21
N ILE A 19 -11.60 -5.51 8.44
CA ILE A 19 -11.77 -6.53 7.41
C ILE A 19 -13.22 -6.97 7.43
N LYS A 20 -13.90 -6.85 6.28
CA LYS A 20 -15.27 -7.33 6.10
C LYS A 20 -15.24 -8.63 5.31
N ASP A 21 -15.82 -9.68 5.90
CA ASP A 21 -16.09 -10.92 5.20
C ASP A 21 -17.29 -10.72 4.28
N VAL A 22 -17.06 -10.89 2.97
CA VAL A 22 -18.07 -10.70 1.93
C VAL A 22 -19.17 -11.76 1.97
N PHE A 23 -18.88 -12.95 2.51
CA PHE A 23 -19.82 -14.06 2.59
C PHE A 23 -20.62 -14.05 3.89
N THR A 24 -19.98 -13.75 5.02
CA THR A 24 -20.64 -13.82 6.33
C THR A 24 -21.17 -12.47 6.83
N GLN A 25 -20.86 -11.36 6.14
CA GLN A 25 -21.13 -9.99 6.56
C GLN A 25 -20.52 -9.58 7.91
N HIS A 26 -19.78 -10.47 8.57
CA HIS A 26 -19.05 -10.13 9.77
C HIS A 26 -17.89 -9.20 9.43
N SER A 27 -17.64 -8.25 10.32
CA SER A 27 -16.47 -7.39 10.27
C SER A 27 -15.62 -7.61 11.50
N ARG A 28 -14.31 -7.64 11.31
CA ARG A 28 -13.34 -7.69 12.42
C ARG A 28 -12.38 -6.52 12.27
N THR A 29 -12.01 -5.93 13.40
CA THR A 29 -10.96 -4.92 13.44
C THR A 29 -9.68 -5.59 13.91
N CYS A 30 -8.60 -5.42 13.16
CA CYS A 30 -7.28 -5.95 13.52
C CYS A 30 -6.17 -4.98 13.09
N LYS A 31 -4.95 -5.27 13.50
CA LYS A 31 -3.76 -4.54 13.08
C LYS A 31 -3.07 -5.33 11.97
N LEU A 32 -2.82 -4.70 10.84
CA LEU A 32 -2.01 -5.26 9.76
C LEU A 32 -0.74 -4.43 9.59
N PHE A 33 0.32 -5.03 9.10
CA PHE A 33 1.55 -4.31 8.78
C PHE A 33 1.50 -3.84 7.33
N LEU A 34 1.51 -2.52 7.14
CA LEU A 34 1.49 -1.85 5.84
C LEU A 34 2.89 -1.36 5.49
N THR A 35 3.34 -1.70 4.28
CA THR A 35 4.56 -1.13 3.69
C THR A 35 4.25 -0.42 2.39
N VAL A 36 5.00 0.65 2.12
CA VAL A 36 4.97 1.40 0.86
C VAL A 36 6.41 1.60 0.41
N GLU A 37 6.72 1.22 -0.82
CA GLU A 37 8.07 1.29 -1.35
C GLU A 37 8.10 1.53 -2.87
N TRP A 38 9.17 2.16 -3.34
CA TRP A 38 9.49 2.22 -4.77
C TRP A 38 10.36 1.02 -5.12
N ALA A 39 9.90 0.17 -6.03
CA ALA A 39 10.68 -0.96 -6.54
C ALA A 39 11.12 -0.71 -7.99
N GLU A 40 12.37 -1.05 -8.30
CA GLU A 40 12.86 -1.02 -9.68
C GLU A 40 12.68 -2.39 -10.37
N VAL A 41 11.94 -2.40 -11.47
CA VAL A 41 11.69 -3.58 -12.29
C VAL A 41 12.67 -3.57 -13.46
N THR A 42 13.70 -4.42 -13.39
CA THR A 42 14.68 -4.61 -14.47
C THR A 42 14.18 -5.65 -15.48
N ALA A 43 13.27 -5.25 -16.37
CA ALA A 43 12.80 -6.06 -17.48
C ALA A 43 13.19 -5.42 -18.83
N GLY A 44 14.50 -5.30 -19.09
CA GLY A 44 15.05 -4.72 -20.33
C GLY A 44 14.98 -3.19 -20.43
N ILE A 45 14.10 -2.54 -19.65
CA ILE A 45 14.04 -1.09 -19.39
C ILE A 45 13.84 -0.94 -17.88
N CYS A 46 14.66 -0.14 -17.19
CA CYS A 46 14.44 0.14 -15.77
C CYS A 46 13.15 0.96 -15.61
N LYS A 47 12.07 0.30 -15.20
CA LYS A 47 10.81 0.96 -14.79
C LYS A 47 10.71 0.95 -13.28
N ARG A 48 10.15 2.02 -12.71
CA ARG A 48 9.90 2.13 -11.27
C ARG A 48 8.41 1.95 -10.99
N GLU A 49 8.09 1.12 -10.02
CA GLU A 49 6.72 0.86 -9.57
C GLU A 49 6.56 1.22 -8.10
N LEU A 50 5.38 1.70 -7.73
CA LEU A 50 4.98 1.85 -6.35
C LEU A 50 4.40 0.51 -5.88
N VAL A 51 4.97 -0.05 -4.82
CA VAL A 51 4.50 -1.28 -4.19
C VAL A 51 3.88 -0.92 -2.85
N ILE A 52 2.63 -1.33 -2.64
CA ILE A 52 1.91 -1.21 -1.38
C ILE A 52 1.56 -2.62 -0.91
N SER A 53 2.06 -3.02 0.25
CA SER A 53 1.86 -4.39 0.77
C SER A 53 1.22 -4.37 2.14
N LEU A 54 0.18 -5.17 2.31
CA LEU A 54 -0.44 -5.50 3.60
C LEU A 54 -0.09 -6.93 3.99
N THR A 55 0.40 -7.09 5.21
CA THR A 55 0.75 -8.39 5.83
C THR A 55 0.16 -8.52 7.22
N ASP A 56 -0.09 -9.75 7.67
CA ASP A 56 -0.49 -10.05 9.05
C ASP A 56 0.64 -10.82 9.74
N GLU A 57 1.11 -10.33 10.90
CA GLU A 57 2.17 -10.99 11.67
C GLU A 57 1.72 -12.35 12.23
N ASN A 58 0.40 -12.59 12.31
CA ASN A 58 -0.17 -13.83 12.82
C ASN A 58 -0.55 -14.83 11.71
N ASP A 59 -0.50 -14.40 10.45
CA ASP A 59 -0.84 -15.23 9.29
C ASP A 59 0.16 -14.99 8.15
N PRO A 60 1.19 -15.85 8.01
CA PRO A 60 2.19 -15.75 6.94
C PRO A 60 1.61 -15.85 5.52
N PHE A 61 0.39 -16.36 5.35
CA PHE A 61 -0.29 -16.43 4.05
C PHE A 61 -1.09 -15.17 3.74
N PHE A 62 -1.28 -14.28 4.72
CA PHE A 62 -1.89 -12.99 4.51
C PHE A 62 -0.89 -12.04 3.85
N LEU A 63 -0.87 -12.03 2.52
CA LEU A 63 -0.05 -11.12 1.72
C LEU A 63 -0.91 -10.52 0.60
N HIS A 64 -1.09 -9.21 0.66
CA HIS A 64 -1.83 -8.47 -0.37
C HIS A 64 -0.95 -7.35 -0.88
N ASN A 65 -0.61 -7.41 -2.16
CA ASN A 65 0.22 -6.42 -2.82
C ASN A 65 -0.58 -5.67 -3.88
N LEU A 66 -0.40 -4.36 -3.93
CA LEU A 66 -0.68 -3.54 -5.09
C LEU A 66 0.65 -3.15 -5.71
N HIS A 67 0.84 -3.52 -6.96
CA HIS A 67 1.92 -3.02 -7.81
C HIS A 67 1.32 -1.97 -8.73
N LEU A 68 1.88 -0.76 -8.73
CA LEU A 68 1.35 0.35 -9.50
C LEU A 68 2.47 0.95 -10.33
N SER A 69 2.40 0.77 -11.64
CA SER A 69 3.23 1.50 -12.59
C SER A 69 2.67 2.91 -12.82
N GLU A 70 3.45 3.77 -13.48
CA GLU A 70 2.96 5.10 -13.87
C GLU A 70 1.79 5.02 -14.86
N GLU A 71 1.79 4.01 -15.72
CA GLU A 71 0.73 3.75 -16.71
C GLU A 71 -0.58 3.38 -16.00
N ASP A 72 -0.51 2.46 -15.03
CA ASP A 72 -1.66 2.06 -14.20
C ASP A 72 -2.18 3.23 -13.35
N PHE A 73 -1.27 4.08 -12.86
CA PHE A 73 -1.65 5.26 -12.09
C PHE A 73 -2.49 6.24 -12.90
N GLN A 74 -2.27 6.40 -14.21
CA GLN A 74 -3.12 7.29 -15.01
C GLN A 74 -4.60 6.85 -14.99
N ILE A 75 -4.84 5.54 -15.04
CA ILE A 75 -6.18 4.97 -14.95
C ILE A 75 -6.76 5.18 -13.54
N LEU A 76 -5.96 4.87 -12.50
CA LEU A 76 -6.35 5.06 -11.10
C LEU A 76 -6.72 6.53 -10.82
N LYS A 77 -5.90 7.45 -11.32
CA LYS A 77 -6.07 8.90 -11.17
C LYS A 77 -7.41 9.37 -11.71
N VAL A 78 -7.80 8.93 -12.90
CA VAL A 78 -9.09 9.28 -13.49
C VAL A 78 -10.23 8.64 -12.71
N ASN A 79 -10.14 7.35 -12.41
CA ASN A 79 -11.22 6.60 -11.73
C ASN A 79 -11.52 7.11 -10.32
N GLN A 80 -10.52 7.62 -9.61
CA GLN A 80 -10.65 8.15 -8.25
C GLN A 80 -10.65 9.68 -8.18
N GLY A 81 -10.55 10.38 -9.32
CA GLY A 81 -10.48 11.84 -9.36
C GLY A 81 -9.27 12.43 -8.63
N LEU A 82 -8.13 11.73 -8.63
CA LEU A 82 -6.92 12.19 -7.94
C LEU A 82 -6.36 13.44 -8.64
N LEU A 83 -6.01 14.46 -7.85
CA LEU A 83 -5.49 15.73 -8.35
C LEU A 83 -3.96 15.82 -8.36
N VAL A 84 -3.28 14.75 -7.94
CA VAL A 84 -1.81 14.68 -7.85
C VAL A 84 -1.18 13.90 -9.00
N ASP A 85 0.12 14.05 -9.17
CA ASP A 85 0.92 13.22 -10.08
C ASP A 85 1.39 11.93 -9.40
N PHE A 86 2.00 11.04 -10.19
CA PHE A 86 2.43 9.73 -9.71
C PHE A 86 3.52 9.81 -8.62
N PRO A 87 4.55 10.68 -8.75
CA PRO A 87 5.54 10.84 -7.68
C PRO A 87 4.93 11.31 -6.35
N ALA A 88 4.03 12.31 -6.38
CA ALA A 88 3.42 12.88 -5.18
C ALA A 88 2.35 11.97 -4.56
N PHE A 89 1.74 11.07 -5.34
CA PHE A 89 0.71 10.14 -4.85
C PHE A 89 1.20 9.32 -3.65
N SER A 90 2.41 8.75 -3.74
CA SER A 90 2.99 7.94 -2.66
C SER A 90 3.00 8.67 -1.31
N GLN A 91 3.43 9.94 -1.30
CA GLN A 91 3.44 10.76 -0.11
C GLN A 91 2.03 11.10 0.37
N LYS A 92 1.10 11.45 -0.52
CA LYS A 92 -0.29 11.76 -0.14
C LYS A 92 -1.04 10.55 0.43
N PHE A 93 -0.77 9.37 -0.10
CA PHE A 93 -1.29 8.12 0.46
C PHE A 93 -0.75 7.90 1.88
N ILE A 94 0.56 8.07 2.09
CA ILE A 94 1.18 7.95 3.41
C ILE A 94 0.60 8.96 4.40
N ASP A 95 0.49 10.24 4.00
CA ASP A 95 -0.09 11.29 4.83
C ASP A 95 -1.51 10.93 5.29
N LEU A 96 -2.34 10.41 4.39
CA LEU A 96 -3.69 9.95 4.70
C LEU A 96 -3.68 8.79 5.69
N VAL A 97 -2.82 7.80 5.49
CA VAL A 97 -2.70 6.63 6.38
C VAL A 97 -2.25 7.07 7.78
N GLU A 98 -1.28 7.98 7.89
CA GLU A 98 -0.84 8.53 9.19
C GLU A 98 -1.99 9.23 9.92
N LEU A 99 -2.83 9.99 9.21
CA LEU A 99 -4.03 10.59 9.80
C LEU A 99 -5.01 9.53 10.31
N CYS A 100 -5.23 8.46 9.55
CA CYS A 100 -6.07 7.33 10.00
C CYS A 100 -5.51 6.63 11.24
N ILE A 101 -4.19 6.41 11.32
CA ILE A 101 -3.53 5.84 12.50
C ILE A 101 -3.72 6.77 13.70
N ALA A 102 -3.47 8.06 13.52
CA ALA A 102 -3.60 9.05 14.58
C ALA A 102 -5.03 9.12 15.11
N GLU A 103 -6.03 9.07 14.23
CA GLU A 103 -7.44 9.08 14.62
C GLU A 103 -7.85 7.77 15.31
N GLY A 104 -7.43 6.62 14.79
CA GLY A 104 -7.70 5.32 15.42
C GLY A 104 -7.13 5.21 16.84
N ASN A 105 -5.99 5.85 17.11
CA ASN A 105 -5.39 5.89 18.44
C ASN A 105 -6.14 6.79 19.43
N LYS A 106 -6.94 7.76 18.96
CA LYS A 106 -7.77 8.60 19.85
C LYS A 106 -9.03 7.90 20.35
N MET A 107 -9.44 6.83 19.67
CA MET A 107 -10.64 6.05 20.03
C MET A 107 -10.35 4.88 20.98
N GLN A 108 -9.12 4.77 21.49
CA GLN A 108 -8.72 3.86 22.57
C GLN A 108 -8.69 4.58 23.91
#